data_AF-A0A8T9QBC8-F1
#
_entry.id   AF-A0A8T9QBC8-F1
#
_cell.length_a   1.000
_cell.length_b   1.000
_cell.length_c   1.000
_cell.angle_alpha   90.00
_cell.angle_beta   90.00
_cell.angle_gamma   90.00
#
_symmetry.space_group_name_H-M   'P 1'
#
loop_
_entity.id
_entity.type
_entity.pdbx_description
1 polymer ?
#
loop_
_entity_poly.entity_id
_entity_poly.type
_entity_poly.pdbx_seq_one_letter_code
_entity_poly.pdbx_strand_id
1 'polypeptide(L)'
;MGLLTIGVLHSTYRIIRDHPYQNVYFSLLPGPVAERLFERDYWGLAGRRGLEWILAQDQAGRVAVATDARAGLMLHNNHLLLPPAERARLLLTSADQARYFLTTYRWHPELYPASYGPEVYCIRVNGVKILSVFRRP
;
A
#
# COMPACT_ATOMS: atom_id res chain seq x y z
N MET A 1 -30.32 -0.92 -24.90
CA MET A 1 -28.94 -0.69 -25.39
C MET A 1 -28.22 0.43 -24.65
N GLY A 2 -28.81 1.62 -24.42
CA GLY A 2 -28.13 2.74 -23.76
C GLY A 2 -27.56 2.47 -22.35
N LEU A 3 -28.28 1.75 -21.48
CA LEU A 3 -27.79 1.42 -20.12
C LEU A 3 -26.54 0.54 -20.12
N LEU A 4 -26.44 -0.41 -21.07
CA LEU A 4 -25.27 -1.27 -21.21
C LEU A 4 -24.05 -0.45 -21.64
N THR A 5 -24.23 0.45 -22.61
CA THR A 5 -23.16 1.35 -23.07
C THR A 5 -22.65 2.23 -21.93
N ILE A 6 -23.56 2.82 -21.14
CA ILE A 6 -23.19 3.64 -19.98
C ILE A 6 -22.42 2.81 -18.94
N GLY A 7 -22.88 1.60 -18.64
CA GLY A 7 -22.20 0.71 -17.68
C GLY A 7 -20.79 0.32 -18.10
N VAL A 8 -20.59 0.04 -19.39
CA VAL A 8 -19.27 -0.27 -19.96
C VAL A 8 -18.36 0.95 -19.91
N LEU A 9 -18.82 2.12 -20.41
CA LEU A 9 -18.03 3.35 -20.39
C LEU A 9 -17.62 3.74 -18.97
N HIS A 10 -18.55 3.64 -18.02
CA HIS A 10 -18.26 3.89 -16.61
C HIS A 10 -17.18 2.94 -16.08
N SER A 11 -17.31 1.64 -16.33
CA SER A 11 -16.32 0.64 -15.87
C SER A 11 -14.95 0.86 -16.49
N THR A 12 -14.88 1.13 -17.80
CA THR A 12 -13.64 1.44 -18.50
C THR A 12 -12.97 2.69 -17.94
N TYR A 13 -13.73 3.77 -17.72
CA TYR A 13 -13.22 4.98 -17.08
C TYR A 13 -12.62 4.69 -15.71
N ARG A 14 -13.29 3.87 -14.88
CA ARG A 14 -12.79 3.48 -13.55
C ARG A 14 -11.49 2.69 -13.63
N ILE A 15 -11.39 1.70 -14.54
CA ILE A 15 -10.17 0.91 -14.73
C ILE A 15 -9.00 1.81 -15.13
N ILE A 16 -9.20 2.72 -16.09
CA ILE A 16 -8.15 3.62 -16.57
C ILE A 16 -7.70 4.57 -15.46
N ARG A 17 -8.66 5.24 -14.80
CA ARG A 17 -8.36 6.26 -13.80
C ARG A 17 -7.72 5.68 -12.55
N ASP A 18 -8.17 4.51 -12.11
CA ASP A 18 -7.72 3.90 -10.86
C ASP A 18 -6.50 2.99 -11.08
N HIS A 19 -6.01 2.82 -12.32
CA HIS A 19 -4.83 2.00 -12.60
C HIS A 19 -3.59 2.48 -11.83
N PRO A 20 -2.82 1.58 -11.18
CA PRO A 20 -2.92 0.11 -11.19
C PRO A 20 -3.77 -0.50 -10.05
N TYR A 21 -4.56 0.31 -9.34
CA TYR A 21 -5.29 -0.04 -8.12
C TYR A 21 -6.81 -0.20 -8.32
N GLN A 22 -7.26 -0.49 -9.54
CA GLN A 22 -8.68 -0.70 -9.85
C GLN A 22 -9.33 -1.81 -9.00
N ASN A 23 -8.55 -2.72 -8.40
CA ASN A 23 -9.03 -3.74 -7.46
C ASN A 23 -9.53 -3.18 -6.12
N VAL A 24 -9.24 -1.91 -5.80
CA VAL A 24 -9.67 -1.23 -4.57
C VAL A 24 -10.91 -0.35 -4.81
N TYR A 25 -11.59 -0.52 -5.95
CA TYR A 25 -12.80 0.22 -6.30
C TYR A 25 -13.94 -0.06 -5.30
N PHE A 26 -14.57 1.01 -4.81
CA PHE A 26 -15.86 0.98 -4.12
C PHE A 26 -16.85 1.87 -4.88
N SER A 27 -18.09 1.40 -5.05
CA SER A 27 -19.06 2.05 -5.93
C SER A 27 -19.51 3.42 -5.43
N LEU A 28 -20.08 3.47 -4.23
CA LEU A 28 -20.72 4.68 -3.69
C LEU A 28 -20.41 4.90 -2.21
N LEU A 29 -19.53 4.08 -1.62
CA LEU A 29 -19.19 4.20 -0.20
C LEU A 29 -18.19 5.34 0.02
N PRO A 30 -18.41 6.20 1.03
CA PRO A 30 -17.39 7.15 1.47
C PRO A 30 -16.12 6.42 1.91
N GLY A 31 -14.95 7.00 1.64
CA GLY A 31 -13.64 6.42 1.99
C GLY A 31 -13.56 5.90 3.43
N PRO A 32 -13.95 6.66 4.46
CA PRO A 32 -13.91 6.18 5.85
C PRO A 32 -14.84 4.99 6.14
N VAL A 33 -15.95 4.85 5.41
CA VAL A 33 -16.84 3.69 5.54
C VAL A 33 -16.18 2.46 4.91
N ALA A 34 -15.57 2.62 3.73
CA ALA A 34 -14.84 1.55 3.08
C ALA A 34 -13.62 1.10 3.90
N GLU A 35 -12.84 2.04 4.44
CA GLU A 35 -11.66 1.76 5.27
C GLU A 35 -11.96 0.95 6.54
N ARG A 36 -13.18 1.05 7.06
CA ARG A 36 -13.64 0.34 8.27
C ARG A 36 -14.26 -1.02 7.95
N LEU A 37 -14.96 -1.13 6.84
CA LEU A 37 -15.80 -2.31 6.53
C LEU A 37 -15.14 -3.30 5.57
N PHE A 38 -14.12 -2.88 4.82
CA PHE A 38 -13.53 -3.68 3.77
C PHE A 38 -11.99 -3.66 3.84
N GLU A 39 -11.41 -4.71 3.28
CA GLU A 39 -9.99 -4.75 2.96
C GLU A 39 -9.64 -3.62 2.00
N ARG A 40 -8.45 -3.02 2.19
CA ARG A 40 -8.01 -1.89 1.37
C ARG A 40 -7.22 -2.43 0.18
N ASP A 41 -5.90 -2.53 0.26
CA ASP A 41 -5.12 -3.21 -0.78
C ASP A 41 -4.84 -4.66 -0.40
N TYR A 42 -5.86 -5.50 -0.62
CA TYR A 42 -5.83 -6.93 -0.32
C TYR A 42 -4.68 -7.67 -1.04
N TRP A 43 -4.39 -7.29 -2.29
CA TRP A 43 -3.34 -7.90 -3.11
C TRP A 43 -1.95 -7.28 -2.89
N GLY A 44 -1.88 -6.20 -2.13
CA GLY A 44 -0.64 -5.51 -1.80
C GLY A 44 0.08 -4.89 -3.00
N LEU A 45 -0.63 -4.53 -4.08
CA LEU A 45 -0.04 -3.95 -5.29
C LEU A 45 0.66 -2.61 -5.04
N ALA A 46 0.18 -1.84 -4.07
CA ALA A 46 0.78 -0.57 -3.68
C ALA A 46 2.14 -0.76 -3.01
N GLY A 47 2.43 -1.94 -2.44
CA GLY A 47 3.63 -2.22 -1.66
C GLY A 47 4.92 -1.85 -2.39
N ARG A 48 5.03 -2.17 -3.68
CA ARG A 48 6.19 -1.85 -4.51
C ARG A 48 6.42 -0.34 -4.58
N ARG A 49 5.36 0.45 -4.80
CA ARG A 49 5.46 1.93 -4.81
C ARG A 49 5.90 2.47 -3.46
N GLY A 50 5.46 1.86 -2.35
CA GLY A 50 5.94 2.21 -1.02
C GLY A 50 7.43 1.92 -0.84
N LEU A 51 7.93 0.77 -1.31
CA LEU A 51 9.35 0.43 -1.25
C LEU A 51 10.21 1.36 -2.14
N GLU A 52 9.76 1.65 -3.36
CA GLU A 52 10.41 2.59 -4.27
C GLU A 52 10.51 3.99 -3.62
N TRP A 53 9.43 4.44 -2.97
CA TRP A 53 9.44 5.71 -2.25
C TRP A 53 10.46 5.69 -1.09
N ILE A 54 10.48 4.63 -0.27
CA ILE A 54 11.46 4.47 0.83
C ILE A 54 12.90 4.58 0.30
N LEU A 55 13.21 3.88 -0.79
CA LEU A 55 14.56 3.86 -1.38
C LEU A 55 14.96 5.19 -2.00
N ALA A 56 14.00 5.99 -2.47
CA ALA A 56 14.22 7.34 -2.96
C ALA A 56 14.47 8.34 -1.83
N GLN A 57 13.81 8.17 -0.67
CA GLN A 57 13.96 9.07 0.47
C GLN A 57 15.17 8.74 1.36
N ASP A 58 15.51 7.47 1.49
CA ASP A 58 16.60 7.00 2.35
C ASP A 58 17.81 6.58 1.52
N GLN A 59 18.93 7.28 1.67
CA GLN A 59 20.17 7.02 0.92
C GLN A 59 21.12 6.06 1.65
N ALA A 60 20.71 5.49 2.80
CA ALA A 60 21.53 4.52 3.51
C ALA A 60 21.81 3.27 2.65
N GLY A 61 22.99 2.66 2.87
CA GLY A 61 23.40 1.44 2.15
C GLY A 61 22.54 0.22 2.48
N ARG A 62 21.92 0.19 3.66
CA ARG A 62 20.91 -0.79 4.06
C ARG A 62 19.75 -0.10 4.78
N VAL A 63 18.52 -0.43 4.41
CA VAL A 63 17.29 0.15 4.95
C VAL A 63 16.40 -0.97 5.49
N ALA A 64 16.17 -0.95 6.80
CA ALA A 64 15.34 -1.93 7.48
C ALA A 64 13.85 -1.60 7.32
N VAL A 65 13.09 -2.52 6.72
CA VAL A 65 11.65 -2.35 6.45
C VAL A 65 10.89 -3.55 7.01
N ALA A 66 9.75 -3.28 7.64
CA ALA A 66 8.82 -4.30 8.09
C ALA A 66 7.40 -3.98 7.64
N THR A 67 6.51 -4.94 7.87
CA THR A 67 5.07 -4.84 7.69
C THR A 67 4.38 -5.69 8.76
N ASP A 68 3.06 -5.74 8.74
CA ASP A 68 2.29 -6.65 9.57
C ASP A 68 2.67 -8.11 9.30
N ALA A 69 2.67 -8.94 10.34
CA ALA A 69 2.99 -10.37 10.20
C ALA A 69 2.15 -11.06 9.11
N ARG A 70 0.87 -10.67 8.98
CA ARG A 70 -0.05 -11.21 7.96
C ARG A 70 0.19 -10.67 6.55
N ALA A 71 0.91 -9.55 6.41
CA ALA A 71 1.28 -8.92 5.15
C ALA A 71 2.72 -9.26 4.71
N GLY A 72 3.49 -10.02 5.51
CA GLY A 72 4.90 -10.34 5.25
C GLY A 72 5.15 -10.94 3.86
N LEU A 73 4.30 -11.87 3.40
CA LEU A 73 4.39 -12.45 2.05
C LEU A 73 4.21 -11.39 0.96
N MET A 74 3.32 -10.42 1.17
CA MET A 74 3.09 -9.35 0.20
C MET A 74 4.28 -8.40 0.15
N LEU A 75 4.84 -8.02 1.30
CA LEU A 75 6.07 -7.22 1.32
C LEU A 75 7.23 -7.95 0.63
N HIS A 76 7.38 -9.25 0.87
CA HIS A 76 8.38 -10.08 0.20
C HIS A 76 8.20 -10.10 -1.32
N ASN A 77 6.98 -10.33 -1.81
CA ASN A 77 6.70 -10.32 -3.25
C ASN A 77 7.00 -8.95 -3.87
N ASN A 78 6.60 -7.86 -3.22
CA ASN A 78 6.89 -6.50 -3.69
C ASN A 78 8.39 -6.21 -3.71
N HIS A 79 9.14 -6.71 -2.73
CA HIS A 79 10.61 -6.62 -2.68
C HIS A 79 11.27 -7.35 -3.87
N LEU A 80 10.76 -8.52 -4.26
CA LEU A 80 11.26 -9.27 -5.43
C LEU A 80 11.05 -8.54 -6.76
N LEU A 81 10.03 -7.68 -6.86
CA LEU A 81 9.72 -6.90 -8.06
C LEU A 81 10.68 -5.72 -8.31
N LEU A 82 11.54 -5.40 -7.33
CA LEU A 82 12.52 -4.32 -7.44
C LEU A 82 13.75 -4.74 -8.26
N PRO A 83 14.44 -3.78 -8.90
CA PRO A 83 15.75 -4.00 -9.50
C PRO A 83 16.74 -4.61 -8.49
N PRO A 84 17.68 -5.49 -8.90
CA PRO A 84 18.58 -6.17 -7.97
C PRO A 84 19.37 -5.25 -7.04
N ALA A 85 19.85 -4.10 -7.54
CA ALA A 85 20.61 -3.15 -6.75
C ALA A 85 19.78 -2.49 -5.64
N GLU A 86 18.53 -2.10 -5.96
CA GLU A 86 17.57 -1.55 -5.01
C GLU A 86 17.12 -2.60 -3.99
N ARG A 87 16.82 -3.80 -4.48
CA ARG A 87 16.42 -4.94 -3.65
C ARG A 87 17.48 -5.28 -2.60
N ALA A 88 18.76 -5.24 -2.97
CA ALA A 88 19.88 -5.54 -2.07
C ALA A 88 20.05 -4.52 -0.93
N ARG A 89 19.52 -3.29 -1.10
CA ARG A 89 19.53 -2.26 -0.05
C ARG A 89 18.45 -2.49 1.00
N LEU A 90 17.36 -3.19 0.67
CA LEU A 90 16.26 -3.42 1.61
C LEU A 90 16.51 -4.67 2.47
N LEU A 91 16.49 -4.48 3.78
CA LEU A 91 16.51 -5.54 4.77
C LEU A 91 15.09 -5.72 5.32
N LEU A 92 14.43 -6.81 4.92
CA LEU A 92 13.13 -7.18 5.49
C LEU A 92 13.35 -7.73 6.91
N THR A 93 12.71 -7.12 7.90
CA THR A 93 12.91 -7.45 9.32
C THR A 93 11.59 -7.48 10.09
N SER A 94 11.65 -7.77 11.38
CA SER A 94 10.52 -7.67 12.30
C SER A 94 10.20 -6.22 12.63
N ALA A 95 8.94 -5.97 12.99
CA ALA A 95 8.43 -4.61 13.16
C ALA A 95 9.19 -3.82 14.25
N ASP A 96 9.73 -4.47 15.28
CA ASP A 96 10.53 -3.89 16.36
C ASP A 96 11.93 -3.42 15.93
N GLN A 97 12.49 -3.96 14.85
CA GLN A 97 13.83 -3.60 14.35
C GLN A 97 13.79 -2.71 13.11
N ALA A 98 12.60 -2.45 12.56
CA ALA A 98 12.45 -1.71 11.32
C ALA A 98 12.62 -0.20 11.52
N ARG A 99 13.25 0.44 10.52
CA ARG A 99 13.28 1.90 10.38
C ARG A 99 11.99 2.41 9.73
N TYR A 100 11.50 1.67 8.76
CA TYR A 100 10.21 1.93 8.10
C TYR A 100 9.23 0.80 8.33
N PHE A 101 8.00 1.16 8.62
CA PHE A 101 6.88 0.23 8.67
C PHE A 101 5.94 0.53 7.51
N LEU A 102 5.75 -0.43 6.61
CA LEU A 102 4.89 -0.31 5.43
C LEU A 102 3.66 -1.19 5.61
N THR A 103 2.48 -0.67 5.35
CA THR A 103 1.22 -1.44 5.44
C THR A 103 0.33 -1.22 4.24
N THR A 104 -0.42 -2.26 3.89
CA THR A 104 -1.52 -2.24 2.92
C THR A 104 -2.88 -2.48 3.58
N TYR A 105 -2.92 -2.41 4.92
CA TYR A 105 -4.10 -2.59 5.78
C TYR A 105 -4.74 -3.98 5.71
N ARG A 106 -3.95 -5.00 5.38
CA ARG A 106 -4.46 -6.37 5.22
C ARG A 106 -4.88 -6.98 6.56
N TRP A 107 -6.17 -7.26 6.71
CA TRP A 107 -6.79 -7.72 7.96
C TRP A 107 -6.45 -6.83 9.18
N HIS A 108 -6.31 -5.53 8.95
CA HIS A 108 -5.99 -4.53 9.97
C HIS A 108 -6.81 -3.24 9.74
N PRO A 109 -8.10 -3.23 10.11
CA PRO A 109 -8.94 -2.03 9.98
C PRO A 109 -8.57 -0.92 10.98
N GLU A 110 -7.84 -1.25 12.05
CA GLU A 110 -7.50 -0.33 13.13
C GLU A 110 -6.38 0.66 12.76
N LEU A 111 -6.18 1.65 13.63
CA LEU A 111 -5.04 2.56 13.55
C LEU A 111 -3.75 1.86 13.97
N TYR A 112 -2.64 2.26 13.36
CA TYR A 112 -1.32 1.77 13.72
C TYR A 112 -0.78 2.47 14.99
N PRO A 113 -0.08 1.75 15.88
CA PRO A 113 0.54 2.32 17.06
C PRO A 113 1.51 3.47 16.73
N ALA A 114 1.54 4.49 17.58
CA ALA A 114 2.47 5.62 17.45
C ALA A 114 3.95 5.22 17.54
N SER A 115 4.26 4.02 18.04
CA SER A 115 5.62 3.45 18.10
C SER A 115 6.24 3.17 16.72
N TYR A 116 5.43 3.16 15.65
CA TYR A 116 5.96 3.14 14.27
C TYR A 116 6.39 4.51 13.76
N GLY A 117 6.15 5.57 14.55
CA GLY A 117 6.45 6.95 14.19
C GLY A 117 5.38 7.59 13.32
N PRO A 118 5.61 8.83 12.84
CA PRO A 118 4.67 9.51 11.95
C PRO A 118 4.52 8.79 10.62
N GLU A 119 3.32 8.90 10.03
CA GLU A 119 3.09 8.55 8.63
C GLU A 119 3.84 9.57 7.76
N VAL A 120 4.75 9.08 6.92
CA VAL A 120 5.58 9.92 6.05
C VAL A 120 5.19 9.82 4.59
N TYR A 121 4.43 8.79 4.22
CA TYR A 121 3.90 8.61 2.86
C TYR A 121 2.62 7.78 2.88
N CYS A 122 1.69 8.10 1.98
CA CYS A 122 0.51 7.28 1.76
C CYS A 122 0.05 7.30 0.30
N ILE A 123 -0.66 6.26 -0.11
CA ILE A 123 -1.37 6.20 -1.38
C ILE A 123 -2.86 6.13 -1.09
N ARG A 124 -3.63 7.00 -1.76
CA ARG A 124 -5.10 7.03 -1.66
C ARG A 124 -5.74 6.77 -3.00
N VAL A 125 -6.79 5.96 -2.99
CA VAL A 125 -7.63 5.65 -4.14
C VAL A 125 -9.07 5.87 -3.73
N ASN A 126 -9.77 6.80 -4.37
CA ASN A 126 -11.16 7.15 -4.04
C ASN A 126 -11.37 7.54 -2.56
N GLY A 127 -10.40 8.24 -1.97
CA GLY A 127 -10.44 8.63 -0.56
C GLY A 127 -10.05 7.53 0.43
N VAL A 128 -9.94 6.28 -0.01
CA VAL A 128 -9.45 5.15 0.80
C VAL A 128 -7.93 5.15 0.81
N LYS A 129 -7.32 5.12 1.99
CA LYS A 129 -5.89 4.95 2.15
C LYS A 129 -5.51 3.48 1.98
N ILE A 130 -4.84 3.16 0.88
CA ILE A 130 -4.53 1.78 0.50
C ILE A 130 -3.11 1.36 0.88
N LEU A 131 -2.24 2.34 1.14
CA LEU A 131 -0.89 2.12 1.64
C LEU A 131 -0.48 3.26 2.57
N SER A 132 0.24 2.91 3.62
CA SER A 132 0.99 3.85 4.46
C SER A 132 2.41 3.39 4.67
N VAL A 133 3.30 4.37 4.76
CA VAL A 133 4.67 4.20 5.24
C VAL A 133 4.85 5.07 6.46
N PHE A 134 5.25 4.45 7.57
CA PHE A 134 5.62 5.10 8.80
C PHE A 134 7.14 5.04 8.95
N ARG A 135 7.73 6.09 9.53
CA ARG A 135 9.17 6.15 9.78
C ARG A 135 9.41 6.39 11.26
N ARG A 136 10.22 5.53 11.87
CA ARG A 136 10.66 5.73 13.25
C ARG A 136 11.63 6.92 13.35
N PRO A 137 11.55 7.68 14.46
CA PRO A 137 12.46 8.80 14.72
C PRO A 137 13.92 8.33 14.80
#